data_AF-U1NPB5-F1
#
_entry.id   AF-U1NPB5-F1
#
_cell.length_a   1.000
_cell.length_b   1.000
_cell.length_c   1.000
_cell.angle_alpha   90.00
_cell.angle_beta   90.00
_cell.angle_gamma   90.00
#
_symmetry.space_group_name_H-M   'P 1'
#
loop_
_entity.id
_entity.type
_entity.pdbx_description
1 polymer ?
#
loop_
_entity_poly.entity_id
_entity_poly.type
_entity_poly.pdbx_seq_one_letter_code
_entity_poly.pdbx_strand_id
1 'polypeptide(L)'
;MKKCDAPNTEQETSAFCEAVAYRYTSIIDSTMKSTIFYSLQLNIYLQMSVLCVRVVPTAGESTRQWLAEADLLDREYQITDDGEYLYIPVTNPAQVDDSYTLVEYAAPRRETPTRPKDVLSYEPTYERLGDIAILDTEDTSRAEEIADAIMTSDLQMSTVVNRASKIKGAQRVRD
;
A
#
# COMPACT_ATOMS: atom_id res chain seq x y z
N MET A 1 30.50 -24.40 10.78
CA MET A 1 31.22 -23.29 10.14
C MET A 1 31.27 -23.53 8.64
N LYS A 2 30.35 -22.89 7.89
CA LYS A 2 30.46 -22.48 6.48
C LYS A 2 29.13 -21.79 6.12
N LYS A 3 29.20 -20.48 5.87
CA LYS A 3 28.16 -19.69 5.20
C LYS A 3 28.04 -20.21 3.76
N CYS A 4 26.82 -20.26 3.24
CA CYS A 4 26.57 -20.20 1.81
C CYS A 4 25.59 -19.05 1.58
N ASP A 5 26.12 -18.02 0.96
CA ASP A 5 25.49 -16.74 0.68
C ASP A 5 24.40 -16.88 -0.41
N ALA A 6 23.34 -16.09 -0.28
CA ALA A 6 22.32 -15.91 -1.31
C ALA A 6 22.90 -15.11 -2.49
N PRO A 7 22.60 -15.47 -3.75
CA PRO A 7 22.94 -14.62 -4.88
C PRO A 7 22.02 -13.39 -4.91
N ASN A 8 22.61 -12.26 -4.51
CA ASN A 8 22.21 -10.90 -4.85
C ASN A 8 22.77 -10.59 -6.24
N THR A 9 21.92 -10.30 -7.23
CA THR A 9 22.28 -9.36 -8.30
C THR A 9 21.03 -8.98 -9.11
N GLU A 10 20.81 -7.66 -9.24
CA GLU A 10 19.82 -6.94 -10.06
C GLU A 10 19.89 -7.24 -11.58
N GLN A 11 20.61 -8.28 -11.99
CA GLN A 11 20.87 -8.63 -13.38
C GLN A 11 19.79 -9.55 -13.96
N GLU A 12 19.09 -10.33 -13.14
CA GLU A 12 18.07 -11.27 -13.64
C GLU A 12 16.73 -10.60 -13.97
N THR A 13 16.41 -9.47 -13.34
CA THR A 13 15.25 -8.62 -13.68
C THR A 13 15.46 -7.80 -14.94
N SER A 14 16.71 -7.43 -15.27
CA SER A 14 17.06 -6.69 -16.49
C SER A 14 16.85 -7.52 -17.76
N ALA A 15 17.22 -8.81 -17.71
CA ALA A 15 17.12 -9.71 -18.86
C ALA A 15 15.65 -10.04 -19.25
N PHE A 16 14.72 -10.02 -18.29
CA PHE A 16 13.30 -10.23 -18.57
C PHE A 16 12.65 -9.00 -19.23
N CYS A 17 13.12 -7.79 -18.88
CA CYS A 17 12.66 -6.53 -19.48
C CYS A 17 13.20 -6.31 -20.91
N GLU A 18 14.45 -6.69 -21.20
CA GLU A 18 15.00 -6.60 -22.56
C GLU A 18 14.30 -7.53 -23.56
N ALA A 19 13.81 -8.70 -23.11
CA ALA A 19 13.16 -9.67 -23.98
C ALA A 19 11.76 -9.24 -24.48
N VAL A 20 11.02 -8.46 -23.69
CA VAL A 20 9.68 -7.96 -24.07
C VAL A 20 9.79 -6.79 -25.06
N ALA A 21 10.84 -5.96 -24.93
CA ALA A 21 11.06 -4.82 -25.82
C ALA A 21 11.46 -5.21 -27.26
N TYR A 22 12.10 -6.37 -27.46
CA TYR A 22 12.67 -6.73 -28.77
C TYR A 22 11.71 -7.45 -29.73
N ARG A 23 10.52 -7.88 -29.29
CA ARG A 23 9.54 -8.54 -30.18
C ARG A 23 8.60 -7.58 -30.93
N TYR A 24 8.65 -6.28 -30.63
CA TYR A 24 7.70 -5.29 -31.19
C TYR A 24 8.35 -4.15 -32.00
N THR A 25 9.64 -4.29 -32.38
CA THR A 25 10.42 -3.18 -32.97
C THR A 25 10.85 -3.36 -34.42
N SER A 26 10.29 -4.31 -35.17
CA SER A 26 10.66 -4.51 -36.58
C SER A 26 9.84 -3.69 -37.60
N ILE A 27 8.84 -2.90 -37.18
CA ILE A 27 7.99 -2.13 -38.12
C ILE A 27 7.64 -0.75 -37.57
N ILE A 28 8.62 0.10 -37.24
CA ILE A 28 8.34 1.53 -37.03
C ILE A 28 9.56 2.42 -37.27
N ASP A 29 9.31 3.50 -38.01
CA ASP A 29 10.27 4.46 -38.55
C ASP A 29 10.98 5.29 -37.45
N SER A 30 12.17 5.81 -37.76
CA SER A 30 13.12 6.44 -36.82
C SER A 30 12.54 7.63 -36.04
N THR A 31 11.60 8.37 -36.63
CA THR A 31 10.94 9.53 -36.01
C THR A 31 9.89 9.14 -34.96
N MET A 32 9.21 7.99 -35.10
CA MET A 32 8.27 7.49 -34.08
C MET A 32 8.98 6.93 -32.84
N LYS A 33 10.22 6.44 -32.99
CA LYS A 33 11.02 5.92 -31.87
C LYS A 33 11.31 6.99 -30.82
N SER A 34 11.56 8.23 -31.25
CA SER A 34 11.81 9.35 -30.33
C SER A 34 10.55 9.70 -29.54
N THR A 35 9.41 9.94 -30.20
CA THR A 35 8.19 10.36 -29.51
C THR A 35 7.64 9.28 -28.58
N ILE A 36 7.65 8.01 -29.01
CA ILE A 36 7.15 6.90 -28.20
C ILE A 36 8.07 6.66 -26.99
N PHE A 37 9.40 6.67 -27.16
CA PHE A 37 10.35 6.50 -26.05
C PHE A 37 10.30 7.65 -25.04
N TYR A 38 10.20 8.91 -25.50
CA TYR A 38 9.99 10.05 -24.61
C TYR A 38 8.63 9.98 -23.92
N SER A 39 7.55 9.58 -24.60
CA SER A 39 6.23 9.44 -23.98
C SER A 39 6.16 8.29 -22.96
N LEU A 40 6.86 7.18 -23.21
CA LEU A 40 6.97 6.05 -22.28
C LEU A 40 7.89 6.39 -21.11
N GLN A 41 9.05 7.01 -21.34
CA GLN A 41 9.90 7.50 -20.25
C GLN A 41 9.16 8.55 -19.41
N LEU A 42 8.43 9.50 -20.02
CA LEU A 42 7.67 10.52 -19.29
C LEU A 42 6.53 9.89 -18.47
N ASN A 43 5.78 8.93 -19.04
CA ASN A 43 4.74 8.20 -18.31
C ASN A 43 5.31 7.32 -17.19
N ILE A 44 6.48 6.71 -17.38
CA ILE A 44 7.14 5.89 -16.34
C ILE A 44 7.71 6.80 -15.23
N TYR A 45 8.27 7.96 -15.57
CA TYR A 45 8.77 8.93 -14.58
C TYR A 45 7.63 9.54 -13.75
N LEU A 46 6.50 9.86 -14.38
CA LEU A 46 5.27 10.30 -13.73
C LEU A 46 4.60 9.21 -12.86
N GLN A 47 4.97 7.94 -13.02
CA GLN A 47 4.55 6.89 -12.09
C GLN A 47 5.45 6.78 -10.86
N MET A 48 6.65 7.39 -10.87
CA MET A 48 7.58 7.42 -9.75
C MET A 48 7.52 8.71 -8.92
N SER A 49 6.97 9.79 -9.48
CA SER A 49 6.71 11.05 -8.80
C SER A 49 5.25 11.48 -9.00
N VAL A 50 4.66 12.04 -7.96
CA VAL A 50 3.32 12.65 -8.01
C VAL A 50 3.43 14.16 -7.88
N LEU A 51 2.43 14.87 -8.40
CA LEU A 51 2.36 16.31 -8.18
C LEU A 51 1.90 16.58 -6.75
N CYS A 52 2.70 17.38 -6.05
CA CYS A 52 2.47 17.78 -4.69
C CYS A 52 2.41 19.29 -4.59
N VAL A 53 1.56 19.78 -3.71
CA VAL A 53 1.68 21.13 -3.17
C VAL A 53 2.79 21.14 -2.13
N ARG A 54 3.80 21.97 -2.33
CA ARG A 54 4.90 22.18 -1.38
C ARG A 54 4.60 23.37 -0.48
N VAL A 55 4.59 23.13 0.82
CA VAL A 55 4.34 24.18 1.83
C VAL A 55 5.27 24.03 3.01
N VAL A 56 5.50 25.11 3.75
CA VAL A 56 6.20 25.03 5.04
C VAL A 56 5.32 24.30 6.08
N PRO A 57 5.91 23.57 7.06
CA PRO A 57 5.16 22.80 8.06
C PRO A 57 4.07 23.57 8.79
N THR A 58 4.32 24.86 9.08
CA THR A 58 3.37 25.74 9.77
C THR A 58 2.09 26.02 8.97
N ALA A 59 2.13 25.88 7.64
CA ALA A 59 0.99 26.04 6.74
C ALA A 59 0.39 24.69 6.29
N GLY A 60 0.93 23.55 6.76
CA GLY A 60 0.56 22.22 6.29
C GLY A 60 -0.90 21.88 6.54
N GLU A 61 -1.37 22.06 7.78
CA GLU A 61 -2.73 21.67 8.18
C GLU A 61 -3.81 22.48 7.46
N SER A 62 -3.63 23.80 7.38
CA SER A 62 -4.57 24.67 6.67
C SER A 62 -4.62 24.35 5.17
N THR A 63 -3.46 24.10 4.56
CA THR A 63 -3.38 23.68 3.15
C THR A 63 -4.03 22.33 2.92
N ARG A 64 -3.80 21.35 3.80
CA ARG A 64 -4.44 20.02 3.73
C ARG A 64 -5.96 20.12 3.84
N GLN A 65 -6.47 20.94 4.75
CA GLN A 65 -7.92 21.15 4.91
C GLN A 65 -8.53 21.74 3.64
N TRP A 66 -7.94 22.82 3.11
CA TRP A 66 -8.40 23.43 1.87
C TRP A 66 -8.40 22.45 0.69
N LEU A 67 -7.31 21.71 0.48
CA LEU A 67 -7.22 20.68 -0.56
C LEU A 67 -8.26 19.57 -0.37
N ALA A 68 -8.55 19.16 0.86
CA ALA A 68 -9.54 18.13 1.14
C ALA A 68 -10.97 18.64 0.92
N GLU A 69 -11.27 19.88 1.28
CA GLU A 69 -12.56 20.53 1.04
C GLU A 69 -12.85 20.74 -0.45
N ALA A 70 -11.80 21.03 -1.22
CA ALA A 70 -11.86 21.13 -2.68
C ALA A 70 -11.81 19.77 -3.41
N ASP A 71 -11.71 18.65 -2.68
CA ASP A 71 -11.49 17.29 -3.21
C ASP A 71 -10.29 17.15 -4.16
N LEU A 72 -9.25 17.95 -3.90
CA LEU A 72 -7.99 17.94 -4.65
C LEU A 72 -6.91 17.08 -4.00
N LEU A 73 -7.11 16.66 -2.74
CA LEU A 73 -6.15 15.83 -2.01
C LEU A 73 -6.09 14.40 -2.57
N ASP A 74 -4.92 13.97 -3.02
CA ASP A 74 -4.70 12.58 -3.41
C ASP A 74 -4.46 11.72 -2.17
N ARG A 75 -5.43 10.84 -1.89
CA ARG A 75 -5.45 9.97 -0.71
C ARG A 75 -4.73 8.63 -0.95
N GLU A 76 -4.33 8.34 -2.19
CA GLU A 76 -3.54 7.16 -2.50
C GLU A 76 -2.07 7.30 -2.08
N TYR A 77 -1.60 8.53 -1.87
CA TYR A 77 -0.23 8.83 -1.48
C TYR A 77 -0.15 9.42 -0.07
N GLN A 78 1.01 9.28 0.56
CA GLN A 78 1.26 9.83 1.90
C GLN A 78 1.66 11.30 1.78
N ILE A 79 1.29 12.07 2.80
CA ILE A 79 1.85 13.40 3.03
C ILE A 79 3.18 13.20 3.75
N THR A 80 4.26 13.72 3.18
CA THR A 80 5.61 13.57 3.73
C THR A 80 6.29 14.92 3.91
N ASP A 81 7.26 14.99 4.81
CA ASP A 81 8.18 16.11 4.94
C ASP A 81 9.62 15.71 4.60
N ASP A 82 10.45 16.72 4.30
CA ASP A 82 11.91 16.59 4.22
C ASP A 82 12.63 17.34 5.36
N GLY A 83 11.89 17.74 6.40
CA GLY A 83 12.37 18.57 7.49
C GLY A 83 12.24 20.10 7.27
N GLU A 84 12.11 20.57 6.03
CA GLU A 84 11.91 22.00 5.71
C GLU A 84 10.52 22.26 5.12
N TYR A 85 10.04 21.34 4.27
CA TYR A 85 8.76 21.43 3.59
C TYR A 85 7.93 20.18 3.80
N LEU A 86 6.61 20.35 3.74
CA LEU A 86 5.62 19.31 3.55
C LEU A 86 5.23 19.23 2.07
N TYR A 87 5.07 18.00 1.60
CA TYR A 87 4.62 17.65 0.26
C TYR A 87 3.25 16.99 0.38
N ILE A 88 2.23 17.67 -0.13
CA ILE A 88 0.83 17.21 -0.06
C ILE A 88 0.40 16.78 -1.48
N PRO A 89 0.21 15.48 -1.75
CA PRO A 89 -0.18 14.96 -3.06
C PRO A 89 -1.54 15.49 -3.54
N VAL A 90 -1.66 15.79 -4.84
CA VAL A 90 -2.91 16.30 -5.43
C VAL A 90 -3.38 15.50 -6.66
N THR A 91 -4.69 15.31 -6.77
CA THR A 91 -5.33 14.54 -7.86
C THR A 91 -5.49 15.37 -9.13
N ASN A 92 -5.72 16.68 -9.00
CA ASN A 92 -5.91 17.59 -10.12
C ASN A 92 -5.13 18.91 -9.91
N PRO A 93 -3.88 19.00 -10.37
CA PRO A 93 -3.03 20.17 -10.18
C PRO A 93 -3.57 21.42 -10.88
N ALA A 94 -4.39 21.27 -11.93
CA ALA A 94 -4.93 22.40 -12.69
C ALA A 94 -6.03 23.18 -11.93
N GLN A 95 -6.53 22.63 -10.82
CA GLN A 95 -7.51 23.29 -9.95
C GLN A 95 -6.88 23.85 -8.66
N VAL A 96 -5.58 23.65 -8.48
CA VAL A 96 -4.86 24.23 -7.34
C VAL A 96 -4.64 25.72 -7.60
N ASP A 97 -4.86 26.54 -6.58
CA ASP A 97 -4.66 28.00 -6.65
C ASP A 97 -3.19 28.32 -6.97
N ASP A 98 -2.96 29.27 -7.89
CA ASP A 98 -1.63 29.67 -8.38
C ASP A 98 -0.70 30.21 -7.25
N SER A 99 -1.25 30.56 -6.09
CA SER A 99 -0.47 30.93 -4.91
C SER A 99 0.30 29.75 -4.28
N TYR A 100 -0.09 28.51 -4.58
CA TYR A 100 0.61 27.32 -4.13
C TYR A 100 1.73 26.91 -5.10
N THR A 101 2.85 26.47 -4.55
CA THR A 101 3.94 25.91 -5.34
C THR A 101 3.69 24.43 -5.62
N LEU A 102 3.44 24.08 -6.88
CA LEU A 102 3.36 22.70 -7.34
C LEU A 102 4.75 22.17 -7.69
N VAL A 103 5.07 20.97 -7.21
CA VAL A 103 6.33 20.28 -7.47
C VAL A 103 6.07 18.80 -7.75
N GLU A 104 6.88 18.20 -8.62
CA GLU A 104 6.95 16.74 -8.70
C GLU A 104 7.74 16.22 -7.50
N TYR A 105 7.17 15.26 -6.77
CA TYR A 105 7.79 14.67 -5.59
C TYR A 105 7.50 13.17 -5.53
N ALA A 106 8.49 12.39 -5.12
CA ALA A 106 8.37 10.94 -4.95
C ALA A 106 7.65 10.59 -3.64
N ALA A 107 6.38 11.00 -3.52
CA ALA A 107 5.58 10.68 -2.34
C ALA A 107 5.35 9.16 -2.28
N PRO A 108 5.59 8.50 -1.15
CA PRO A 108 5.31 7.09 -1.02
C PRO A 108 3.81 6.85 -1.11
N ARG A 109 3.43 5.73 -1.73
CA ARG A 109 2.03 5.32 -1.73
C ARG A 109 1.58 5.03 -0.30
N ARG A 110 0.32 5.30 -0.01
CA ARG A 110 -0.31 4.94 1.26
C ARG A 110 -0.53 3.42 1.27
N GLU A 111 0.17 2.75 2.18
CA GLU A 111 -0.05 1.33 2.43
C GLU A 111 -1.34 1.17 3.25
N THR A 112 -2.26 0.34 2.76
CA THR A 112 -3.43 -0.05 3.54
C THR A 112 -3.09 -1.32 4.29
N PRO A 113 -3.34 -1.41 5.62
CA PRO A 113 -3.07 -2.61 6.38
C PRO A 113 -3.78 -3.81 5.75
N THR A 114 -3.02 -4.86 5.47
CA THR A 114 -3.52 -6.14 4.97
C THR A 114 -4.38 -6.77 6.06
N ARG A 115 -5.64 -7.06 5.75
CA ARG A 115 -6.57 -7.74 6.67
C ARG A 115 -6.62 -9.23 6.35
N PRO A 116 -7.08 -10.09 7.29
CA PRO A 116 -7.21 -11.52 7.04
C PRO A 116 -8.07 -11.84 5.81
N LYS A 117 -9.13 -11.06 5.55
CA LYS A 117 -9.98 -11.17 4.36
C LYS A 117 -9.29 -10.82 3.03
N ASP A 118 -8.13 -10.16 3.08
CA ASP A 118 -7.36 -9.81 1.89
C ASP A 118 -6.37 -10.95 1.55
N VAL A 119 -6.03 -11.77 2.56
CA VAL A 119 -5.28 -13.03 2.41
C VAL A 119 -6.23 -14.17 2.03
N LEU A 120 -7.43 -14.20 2.63
CA LEU A 120 -8.47 -15.18 2.35
C LEU A 120 -9.36 -14.74 1.19
N SER A 121 -9.95 -15.67 0.45
CA SER A 121 -10.98 -15.34 -0.56
C SER A 121 -12.38 -15.13 0.04
N TYR A 122 -12.49 -15.04 1.37
CA TYR A 122 -13.74 -14.90 2.11
C TYR A 122 -13.52 -14.11 3.40
N GLU A 123 -14.61 -13.60 4.00
CA GLU A 123 -14.57 -12.91 5.29
C GLU A 123 -14.56 -13.92 6.45
N PRO A 124 -13.47 -14.03 7.23
CA PRO A 124 -13.44 -14.92 8.40
C PRO A 124 -14.21 -14.32 9.58
N THR A 125 -14.78 -15.17 10.43
CA THR A 125 -15.41 -14.75 11.69
C THR A 125 -14.49 -15.07 12.86
N TYR A 126 -14.15 -14.07 13.67
CA TYR A 126 -13.35 -14.23 14.88
C TYR A 126 -13.72 -13.16 15.92
N GLU A 127 -13.53 -13.48 17.20
CA GLU A 127 -13.69 -12.57 18.32
C GLU A 127 -12.32 -12.07 18.78
N ARG A 128 -12.19 -10.77 19.07
CA ARG A 128 -10.95 -10.18 19.57
C ARG A 128 -11.01 -9.99 21.08
N LEU A 129 -10.02 -10.54 21.78
CA LEU A 129 -9.81 -10.31 23.20
C LEU A 129 -8.37 -9.83 23.43
N GLY A 130 -8.19 -8.51 23.48
CA GLY A 130 -6.85 -7.92 23.56
C GLY A 130 -6.05 -8.16 22.29
N ASP A 131 -4.95 -8.89 22.42
CA ASP A 131 -4.07 -9.38 21.36
C ASP A 131 -4.32 -10.85 20.98
N ILE A 132 -5.41 -11.44 21.47
CA ILE A 132 -5.83 -12.81 21.17
C ILE A 132 -7.03 -12.78 20.20
N ALA A 133 -6.96 -13.56 19.13
CA ALA A 133 -8.09 -13.86 18.26
C ALA A 133 -8.70 -15.22 18.62
N ILE A 134 -10.02 -15.27 18.82
CA ILE A 134 -10.76 -16.49 19.15
C ILE A 134 -11.61 -16.88 17.94
N LEU A 135 -11.33 -18.05 17.38
CA LEU A 135 -12.11 -18.66 16.31
C LEU A 135 -13.24 -19.51 16.91
N ASP A 136 -14.37 -19.55 16.22
CA ASP A 136 -15.49 -20.45 16.53
C ASP A 136 -15.79 -21.25 15.27
N THR A 137 -14.99 -22.30 15.03
CA THR A 137 -15.11 -23.14 13.84
C THR A 137 -14.80 -24.58 14.19
N GLU A 138 -15.74 -25.47 13.85
CA GLU A 138 -15.64 -26.91 14.09
C GLU A 138 -14.70 -27.60 13.07
N ASP A 139 -14.42 -26.95 11.94
CA ASP A 139 -13.49 -27.40 10.91
C ASP A 139 -12.06 -26.96 11.23
N THR A 140 -11.23 -27.92 11.66
CA THR A 140 -9.83 -27.66 12.02
C THR A 140 -9.01 -27.09 10.87
N SER A 141 -9.21 -27.57 9.63
CA SER A 141 -8.46 -27.09 8.47
C SER A 141 -8.79 -25.64 8.16
N ARG A 142 -10.07 -25.28 8.28
CA ARG A 142 -10.50 -23.88 8.15
C ARG A 142 -9.98 -23.01 9.30
N ALA A 143 -9.94 -23.53 10.53
CA ALA A 143 -9.38 -22.79 11.66
C ALA A 143 -7.88 -22.50 11.48
N GLU A 144 -7.12 -23.46 10.94
CA GLU A 144 -5.71 -23.26 10.58
C GLU A 144 -5.54 -22.20 9.49
N GLU A 145 -6.33 -22.26 8.41
CA GLU A 145 -6.31 -21.27 7.32
C GLU A 145 -6.56 -19.84 7.84
N ILE A 146 -7.56 -19.68 8.72
CA ILE A 146 -7.88 -18.38 9.32
C ILE A 146 -6.78 -17.93 10.27
N ALA A 147 -6.19 -18.84 11.05
CA ALA A 147 -5.10 -18.52 11.96
C ALA A 147 -3.87 -18.02 11.19
N ASP A 148 -3.50 -18.69 10.10
CA ASP A 148 -2.39 -18.28 9.23
C ASP A 148 -2.65 -16.91 8.59
N ALA A 149 -3.87 -16.69 8.11
CA ALA A 149 -4.27 -15.39 7.56
C ALA A 149 -4.20 -14.27 8.60
N ILE A 150 -4.62 -14.52 9.84
CA ILE A 150 -4.50 -13.54 10.93
C ILE A 150 -3.04 -13.25 11.25
N MET A 151 -2.19 -14.28 11.35
CA MET A 151 -0.78 -14.12 11.69
C MET A 151 0.05 -13.47 10.58
N THR A 152 -0.38 -13.61 9.32
CA THR A 152 0.27 -12.98 8.16
C THR A 152 -0.26 -11.57 7.88
N SER A 153 -1.45 -11.24 8.40
CA SER A 153 -2.06 -9.92 8.26
C SER A 153 -1.40 -8.87 9.17
N ASP A 154 -1.66 -7.60 8.90
CA ASP A 154 -1.18 -6.48 9.72
C ASP A 154 -1.99 -6.30 11.02
N LEU A 155 -2.78 -7.31 11.42
CA LEU A 155 -3.46 -7.30 12.71
C LEU A 155 -2.45 -7.51 13.84
N GLN A 156 -2.55 -6.67 14.87
CA GLN A 156 -1.76 -6.77 16.09
C GLN A 156 -2.24 -7.90 17.01
N MET A 157 -2.25 -9.13 16.51
CA MET A 157 -2.60 -10.34 17.26
C MET A 157 -1.34 -11.13 17.55
N SER A 158 -1.13 -11.52 18.80
CA SER A 158 0.00 -12.37 19.22
C SER A 158 -0.37 -13.85 19.21
N THR A 159 -1.66 -14.17 19.33
CA THR A 159 -2.15 -15.53 19.52
C THR A 159 -3.51 -15.72 18.83
N VAL A 160 -3.69 -16.88 18.18
CA VAL A 160 -5.00 -17.35 17.71
C VAL A 160 -5.35 -18.64 18.45
N VAL A 161 -6.58 -18.71 18.97
CA VAL A 161 -7.12 -19.90 19.61
C VAL A 161 -8.43 -20.30 18.94
N ASN A 162 -8.63 -21.60 18.70
CA ASN A 162 -9.93 -22.12 18.27
C ASN A 162 -10.71 -22.63 19.48
N ARG A 163 -11.95 -22.16 19.65
CA ARG A 163 -12.82 -22.57 20.76
C ARG A 163 -13.14 -24.06 20.65
N ALA A 164 -12.54 -24.86 21.53
CA ALA A 164 -12.96 -26.23 21.73
C ALA A 164 -14.20 -26.26 22.66
N SER A 165 -15.40 -26.28 22.06
CA SER A 165 -16.73 -26.51 22.68
C SER A 165 -17.48 -25.33 23.32
N LYS A 166 -18.82 -25.47 23.36
CA LYS A 166 -19.76 -24.54 24.03
C LYS A 166 -19.50 -24.45 25.53
N ILE A 167 -19.66 -23.25 26.08
CA ILE A 167 -19.66 -22.96 27.52
C ILE A 167 -20.59 -23.95 28.24
N LYS A 168 -20.03 -24.81 29.10
CA LYS A 168 -20.80 -25.59 30.07
C LYS A 168 -20.69 -24.90 31.43
N GLY A 169 -21.69 -24.11 31.78
CA GLY A 169 -21.79 -23.48 33.11
C GLY A 169 -23.15 -22.84 33.34
N ALA A 170 -23.85 -23.27 34.39
CA ALA A 170 -25.14 -22.74 34.82
C ALA A 170 -24.95 -21.48 35.68
N GLN A 171 -25.15 -20.30 35.08
CA GLN A 171 -25.26 -18.97 35.72
C GLN A 171 -24.05 -18.38 36.47
N ARG A 172 -23.94 -17.04 36.35
CA ARG A 172 -23.25 -16.16 37.31
C ARG A 172 -24.25 -15.10 37.77
N VAL A 173 -24.94 -15.37 38.89
CA VAL A 173 -25.76 -14.36 39.57
C VAL A 173 -24.89 -13.68 40.63
N ARG A 174 -25.10 -12.38 40.81
CA ARG A 174 -24.48 -11.56 41.86
C ARG A 174 -25.62 -10.99 42.71
N ASP A 175 -25.54 -11.20 44.02
CA ASP A 175 -26.46 -10.57 45.00
C ASP A 175 -26.23 -9.05 45.07
#